data_AF-W7RNN8-F1
#
_entry.id   AF-W7RNN8-F1
#
_cell.length_a   1.000
_cell.length_b   1.000
_cell.length_c   1.000
_cell.angle_alpha   90.00
_cell.angle_beta   90.00
_cell.angle_gamma   90.00
#
_symmetry.space_group_name_H-M   'P 1'
#
loop_
_entity.id
_entity.type
_entity.pdbx_description
1 polymer ?
#
loop_
_entity_poly.entity_id
_entity_poly.type
_entity_poly.pdbx_seq_one_letter_code
_entity_poly.pdbx_strand_id
1 'polypeptide(L)'
;MFHLPFDGEVQAKDVGTNNYIYKKGIGILKKILLSGYFSIIFCVGILYVPVSLKWGPHLEFYDKRYVPLWQLHTQEFQVDDYYPIYELDMIRIIYEIGIVTLLFLIVYLLLKEVFLKNS
;
A
#
# COMPACT_ATOMS: atom_id res chain seq x y z
N MET A 1 -54.19 0.69 29.94
CA MET A 1 -53.76 -0.44 29.10
C MET A 1 -52.32 -0.16 28.70
N PHE A 2 -51.35 -0.73 29.43
CA PHE A 2 -49.94 -0.54 29.13
C PHE A 2 -49.57 -1.41 27.93
N HIS A 3 -49.28 -0.80 26.78
CA HIS A 3 -48.65 -1.48 25.66
C HIS A 3 -47.20 -1.77 26.06
N LEU A 4 -46.95 -2.96 26.62
CA LEU A 4 -45.59 -3.45 26.79
C LEU A 4 -45.01 -3.68 25.39
N PRO A 5 -43.82 -3.15 25.08
CA PRO A 5 -43.17 -3.42 23.81
C PRO A 5 -42.96 -4.93 23.70
N PHE A 6 -43.43 -5.52 22.61
CA PHE A 6 -43.19 -6.92 22.29
C PHE A 6 -41.67 -7.13 22.25
N ASP A 7 -41.17 -8.15 22.96
CA ASP A 7 -39.75 -8.53 23.06
C ASP A 7 -39.07 -8.58 21.67
N GLY A 8 -39.82 -8.98 20.63
CA GLY A 8 -39.38 -9.00 19.24
C GLY A 8 -39.06 -7.63 18.60
N GLU A 9 -39.70 -6.53 19.01
CA GLU A 9 -39.37 -5.18 18.50
C GLU A 9 -38.05 -4.66 19.07
N VAL A 10 -37.75 -4.99 20.33
CA VAL A 10 -36.50 -4.62 20.99
C VAL A 10 -35.35 -5.40 20.36
N GLN A 11 -35.51 -6.72 20.20
CA GLN A 11 -34.55 -7.59 19.51
C GLN A 11 -34.26 -7.15 18.06
N ALA A 12 -35.30 -6.79 17.29
CA ALA A 12 -35.13 -6.36 15.90
C ALA A 12 -34.35 -5.03 15.77
N LYS A 13 -34.57 -4.08 16.70
CA LYS A 13 -33.82 -2.82 16.73
C LYS A 13 -32.36 -3.02 17.13
N ASP A 14 -32.09 -3.89 18.10
CA ASP A 14 -30.73 -4.20 18.54
C ASP A 14 -29.90 -4.88 17.44
N VAL A 15 -30.49 -5.86 16.74
CA VAL A 15 -29.85 -6.55 15.61
C VAL A 15 -29.60 -5.59 14.43
N GLY A 16 -30.59 -4.75 14.09
CA GLY A 16 -30.45 -3.76 13.02
C GLY A 16 -29.38 -2.70 13.31
N THR A 17 -29.29 -2.26 14.57
CA THR A 17 -28.31 -1.25 15.02
C THR A 17 -26.89 -1.81 15.01
N ASN A 18 -26.69 -3.03 15.50
CA ASN A 18 -25.39 -3.70 15.47
C ASN A 18 -24.89 -3.88 14.03
N ASN A 19 -25.74 -4.37 13.13
CA ASN A 19 -25.37 -4.60 11.73
C ASN A 19 -24.96 -3.29 11.01
N TYR A 20 -25.64 -2.17 11.30
CA TYR A 20 -25.24 -0.86 10.80
C TYR A 20 -23.86 -0.42 11.30
N ILE A 21 -23.56 -0.62 12.60
CA ILE A 21 -22.27 -0.26 13.19
C ILE A 21 -21.14 -1.11 12.58
N TYR A 22 -21.34 -2.42 12.42
CA TYR A 22 -20.36 -3.31 11.77
C TYR A 22 -20.09 -2.91 10.32
N LYS A 23 -21.16 -2.67 9.54
CA LYS A 23 -21.04 -2.27 8.13
C LYS A 23 -20.34 -0.92 7.97
N LYS A 24 -20.62 0.02 8.88
CA LYS A 24 -19.96 1.34 8.93
C LYS A 24 -18.48 1.24 9.33
N GLY A 25 -18.16 0.43 10.34
CA GLY A 25 -16.79 0.17 10.78
C GLY A 25 -15.92 -0.46 9.69
N ILE A 26 -16.46 -1.46 8.99
CA ILE A 26 -15.81 -2.09 7.82
C ILE A 26 -15.54 -1.07 6.70
N GLY A 27 -16.48 -0.14 6.46
CA GLY A 27 -16.30 0.92 5.47
C GLY A 27 -15.13 1.86 5.80
N ILE A 28 -14.96 2.21 7.07
CA ILE A 28 -13.86 3.08 7.53
C ILE A 28 -12.52 2.33 7.44
N LEU A 29 -12.48 1.07 7.88
CA LEU A 29 -11.28 0.24 7.85
C LEU A 29 -10.76 0.06 6.42
N LYS A 30 -11.65 -0.19 5.45
CA LYS A 30 -11.29 -0.28 4.03
C LYS A 30 -10.66 1.01 3.50
N LYS A 31 -11.18 2.18 3.89
CA LYS A 31 -10.61 3.48 3.49
C LYS A 31 -9.21 3.68 4.06
N ILE A 32 -8.99 3.32 5.32
CA ILE A 32 -7.67 3.41 5.96
C ILE A 32 -6.68 2.47 5.27
N LEU A 33 -7.10 1.22 5.01
CA LEU A 33 -6.26 0.23 4.32
C LEU A 33 -5.88 0.73 2.92
N LEU A 34 -6.84 1.27 2.17
CA LEU A 34 -6.60 1.81 0.83
C LEU A 34 -5.68 3.03 0.86
N SER A 35 -5.87 3.93 1.82
CA SER A 35 -5.02 5.11 2.01
C SER A 35 -3.59 4.73 2.38
N GLY A 36 -3.41 3.74 3.26
CA GLY A 36 -2.09 3.20 3.61
C GLY A 36 -1.41 2.55 2.40
N TYR A 37 -2.14 1.74 1.63
CA TYR A 37 -1.64 1.15 0.40
C TYR A 37 -1.16 2.21 -0.59
N PHE A 38 -1.98 3.23 -0.86
CA PHE A 38 -1.61 4.31 -1.78
C PHE A 38 -0.38 5.09 -1.30
N SER A 39 -0.28 5.35 0.00
CA SER A 39 0.88 6.03 0.59
C SER A 39 2.17 5.23 0.42
N ILE A 40 2.12 3.90 0.63
CA ILE A 40 3.30 3.03 0.47
C ILE A 40 3.71 2.94 -1.00
N ILE A 41 2.75 2.73 -1.91
CA ILE A 41 3.03 2.69 -3.35
C ILE A 41 3.61 4.03 -3.84
N PHE A 42 3.12 5.15 -3.33
CA PHE A 42 3.67 6.47 -3.65
C PHE A 42 5.12 6.60 -3.15
N CYS A 43 5.40 6.21 -1.91
CA CYS A 43 6.76 6.26 -1.36
C CYS A 43 7.74 5.37 -2.13
N VAL A 44 7.38 4.12 -2.42
CA VAL A 44 8.24 3.16 -3.13
C VAL A 44 8.36 3.51 -4.62
N GLY A 45 7.26 3.94 -5.25
CA GLY A 45 7.21 4.22 -6.68
C GLY A 45 7.80 5.56 -7.10
N ILE A 46 7.97 6.51 -6.17
CA ILE A 46 8.40 7.88 -6.50
C ILE A 46 9.59 8.34 -5.65
N LEU A 47 9.60 8.08 -4.34
CA LEU A 47 10.63 8.60 -3.43
C LEU A 47 11.83 7.65 -3.29
N TYR A 48 11.61 6.35 -3.40
CA TYR A 48 12.65 5.33 -3.20
C TYR A 48 12.57 4.27 -4.28
N VAL A 49 12.97 4.64 -5.49
CA VAL A 49 12.93 3.75 -6.65
C VAL A 49 14.29 3.06 -6.79
N PRO A 50 14.34 1.72 -6.96
CA PRO A 50 15.59 1.01 -7.15
C PRO A 50 16.20 1.36 -8.52
N VAL A 51 17.46 1.80 -8.48
CA VAL A 51 18.25 2.09 -9.67
C VAL A 51 19.57 1.34 -9.61
N SER A 52 20.03 0.95 -10.79
CA SER A 52 21.40 0.48 -11.00
C SER A 52 22.23 1.67 -11.45
N LEU A 53 23.33 1.91 -10.74
CA LEU A 53 24.31 2.93 -11.04
C LEU A 53 25.36 2.35 -11.98
N LYS A 54 25.52 2.96 -13.16
CA LYS A 54 26.55 2.60 -14.14
C LYS A 54 27.36 3.84 -14.52
N TRP A 55 28.68 3.71 -14.64
CA TRP A 55 29.56 4.79 -15.08
C TRP A 55 30.83 4.26 -15.78
N GLY A 56 31.64 5.16 -16.36
CA GLY A 56 32.90 4.83 -17.02
C GLY A 56 32.79 4.46 -18.51
N PRO A 57 33.93 4.18 -19.18
CA PRO A 57 34.00 3.97 -20.63
C PRO A 57 33.30 2.70 -21.13
N HIS A 58 33.08 1.73 -20.23
CA HIS A 58 32.42 0.46 -20.53
C HIS A 58 31.03 0.32 -19.89
N LEU A 59 30.48 1.40 -19.29
CA LEU A 59 29.20 1.40 -18.58
C LEU A 59 29.10 0.24 -17.57
N GLU A 60 30.17 0.05 -16.79
CA GLU A 60 30.23 -1.06 -15.85
C GLU A 60 29.23 -0.87 -14.71
N PHE A 61 28.66 -1.98 -14.27
CA PHE A 61 27.78 -2.01 -13.11
C PHE A 61 28.60 -1.65 -11.86
N TYR A 62 28.26 -0.52 -11.23
CA TYR A 62 28.96 -0.04 -10.05
C TYR A 62 28.20 -0.39 -8.77
N ASP A 63 26.92 -0.04 -8.68
CA ASP A 63 26.14 -0.21 -7.45
C ASP A 63 24.62 -0.29 -7.68
N LYS A 64 23.88 -0.81 -6.69
CA LYS A 64 22.42 -0.77 -6.61
C LYS A 64 21.99 0.07 -5.42
N ARG A 65 21.26 1.15 -5.70
CA ARG A 65 20.79 2.09 -4.68
C ARG A 65 19.32 2.46 -4.88
N TYR A 66 18.69 2.96 -3.83
CA TYR A 66 17.36 3.55 -3.90
C TYR A 66 17.49 5.06 -4.00
N VAL A 67 16.86 5.63 -5.00
CA VAL A 67 16.87 7.08 -5.23
C VAL A 67 15.47 7.57 -5.56
N PRO A 68 15.17 8.84 -5.27
CA PRO A 68 13.94 9.43 -5.75
C PRO A 68 13.96 9.57 -7.28
N LEU A 69 12.79 9.44 -7.90
CA LEU A 69 12.63 9.34 -9.35
C LEU A 69 13.20 10.57 -10.10
N TRP A 70 13.18 11.74 -9.48
CA TRP A 70 13.76 12.97 -10.04
C TRP A 70 15.28 12.91 -10.19
N GLN A 71 16.00 12.13 -9.36
CA GLN A 71 17.46 11.96 -9.48
C GLN A 71 17.86 11.20 -10.75
N LEU A 72 16.95 10.50 -11.43
CA LEU A 72 17.25 9.93 -12.74
C LEU A 72 17.48 11.00 -13.80
N HIS A 73 16.86 12.16 -13.67
CA HIS A 73 16.98 13.25 -14.62
C HIS A 73 18.14 14.19 -14.28
N THR A 74 18.67 14.14 -13.06
CA THR A 74 19.67 15.08 -12.56
C THR A 74 21.08 14.48 -12.68
N GLN A 75 21.84 14.88 -13.70
CA GLN A 75 23.25 14.50 -13.89
C GLN A 75 24.20 15.49 -13.19
N GLU A 76 23.95 15.79 -11.91
CA GLU A 76 24.64 16.87 -11.20
C GLU A 76 26.06 16.55 -10.75
N PHE A 77 26.45 15.27 -10.69
CA PHE A 77 27.76 14.86 -10.19
C PHE A 77 28.53 14.04 -11.22
N GLN A 78 29.68 14.54 -11.66
CA GLN A 78 30.66 13.75 -12.40
C GLN A 78 31.52 12.95 -11.43
N VAL A 79 31.84 11.70 -11.79
CA VAL A 79 32.86 10.92 -11.09
C VAL A 79 33.89 10.47 -12.12
N ASP A 80 35.16 10.80 -11.87
CA ASP A 80 36.30 10.51 -12.75
C ASP A 80 36.05 10.93 -14.22
N ASP A 81 35.56 12.15 -14.45
CA ASP A 81 35.20 12.72 -15.78
C ASP A 81 34.04 12.01 -16.52
N TYR A 82 33.37 11.03 -15.89
CA TYR A 82 32.19 10.36 -16.43
C TYR A 82 30.92 10.74 -15.67
N TYR A 83 29.82 10.92 -16.40
CA TYR A 83 28.50 11.12 -15.81
C TYR A 83 27.90 9.77 -15.41
N PRO A 84 27.50 9.57 -14.14
CA PRO A 84 26.76 8.40 -13.73
C PRO A 84 25.41 8.34 -14.43
N ILE A 85 25.09 7.17 -14.95
CA ILE A 85 23.79 6.85 -15.53
C ILE A 85 23.01 6.03 -14.51
N TYR A 86 21.86 6.56 -14.09
CA TYR A 86 20.91 5.83 -13.27
C TYR A 86 19.96 5.06 -14.19
N GLU A 87 20.08 3.74 -14.22
CA GLU A 87 19.13 2.87 -14.90
C GLU A 87 18.08 2.35 -13.93
N LEU A 88 16.80 2.54 -14.27
CA LEU A 88 15.70 2.05 -13.45
C LEU A 88 15.62 0.52 -13.48
N ASP A 89 15.62 -0.13 -12.32
CA ASP A 89 15.43 -1.59 -12.22
C ASP A 89 13.92 -1.91 -12.23
N MET A 90 13.33 -1.87 -13.43
CA MET A 90 11.90 -2.12 -13.66
C MET A 90 11.43 -3.46 -13.07
N ILE A 91 12.26 -4.49 -13.16
CA ILE A 91 11.94 -5.83 -12.64
C ILE A 91 11.79 -5.77 -11.12
N ARG A 92 12.72 -5.12 -10.42
CA ARG A 92 12.65 -4.97 -8.97
C ARG A 92 11.42 -4.16 -8.53
N ILE A 93 11.08 -3.10 -9.24
CA ILE A 93 9.87 -2.29 -8.95
C ILE A 93 8.61 -3.14 -9.05
N ILE A 94 8.49 -3.95 -10.10
CA ILE A 94 7.33 -4.84 -10.29
C ILE A 94 7.24 -5.83 -9.12
N TYR A 95 8.36 -6.39 -8.68
CA TYR A 95 8.39 -7.28 -7.51
C TYR A 95 7.99 -6.57 -6.22
N GLU A 96 8.51 -5.36 -5.95
CA GLU A 96 8.17 -4.60 -4.75
C GLU A 96 6.68 -4.24 -4.72
N ILE A 97 6.12 -3.75 -5.83
CA ILE A 97 4.67 -3.46 -5.94
C ILE A 97 3.86 -4.75 -5.78
N GLY A 98 4.29 -5.84 -6.41
CA GLY A 98 3.62 -7.15 -6.31
C GLY A 98 3.57 -7.67 -4.89
N ILE A 99 4.70 -7.62 -4.16
CA ILE A 99 4.79 -8.05 -2.75
C ILE A 99 3.91 -7.17 -1.87
N VAL A 100 3.96 -5.84 -2.01
CA VAL A 100 3.12 -4.92 -1.23
C VAL A 100 1.64 -5.20 -1.49
N THR A 101 1.25 -5.39 -2.75
CA THR A 101 -0.13 -5.72 -3.13
C THR A 101 -0.57 -7.04 -2.49
N LEU A 102 0.28 -8.06 -2.52
CA LEU A 102 -0.01 -9.37 -1.95
C LEU A 102 -0.17 -9.29 -0.42
N LEU A 103 0.68 -8.55 0.27
CA LEU A 103 0.57 -8.34 1.71
C LEU A 103 -0.74 -7.64 2.08
N PHE A 104 -1.09 -6.56 1.37
CA PHE A 104 -2.35 -5.86 1.59
C PHE A 104 -3.57 -6.74 1.29
N LEU A 105 -3.48 -7.60 0.27
CA LEU A 105 -4.52 -8.58 -0.04
C LEU A 105 -4.70 -9.60 1.09
N ILE A 106 -3.60 -10.14 1.64
CA ILE A 106 -3.64 -11.07 2.77
C ILE A 106 -4.28 -10.40 3.99
N VAL A 107 -3.84 -9.18 4.34
CA VAL A 107 -4.41 -8.42 5.45
C VAL A 107 -5.90 -8.15 5.23
N TYR A 108 -6.30 -7.80 4.00
CA TYR A 108 -7.70 -7.60 3.66
C TYR A 108 -8.54 -8.87 3.82
N LEU A 109 -8.03 -10.03 3.39
CA LEU A 109 -8.72 -11.31 3.52
C LEU A 109 -8.85 -11.73 4.98
N LEU A 110 -7.79 -11.59 5.77
CA LEU A 110 -7.82 -11.88 7.21
C LEU A 110 -8.84 -10.99 7.94
N LEU A 111 -8.84 -9.69 7.64
CA LEU A 111 -9.84 -8.78 8.20
C LEU A 111 -11.25 -9.20 7.80
N LYS A 112 -11.48 -9.50 6.51
CA LYS A 112 -12.80 -9.97 6.04
C LYS A 112 -13.27 -11.21 6.81
N GLU A 113 -12.39 -12.18 7.03
CA GLU A 113 -12.72 -13.42 7.73
C GLU A 113 -13.01 -13.19 9.23
N VAL A 114 -12.16 -12.42 9.92
CA VAL A 114 -12.36 -12.06 11.34
C VAL A 114 -13.69 -11.32 11.54
N PHE A 115 -14.03 -10.38 10.64
CA PHE A 115 -15.29 -9.65 10.73
C PHE A 115 -16.52 -10.49 10.36
N LEU A 116 -16.39 -11.46 9.44
CA LEU A 116 -17.48 -12.41 9.12
C LEU A 116 -17.73 -13.39 10.28
N LYS A 117 -16.69 -13.79 11.02
CA LYS A 117 -16.81 -14.70 12.16
C LYS A 117 -17.44 -14.05 13.39
N ASN A 118 -17.33 -12.72 13.52
CA ASN A 118 -17.86 -11.94 14.64
C ASN A 118 -19.23 -11.27 14.36
N SER A 119 -19.81 -11.47 13.17
CA SER A 119 -21.15 -10.99 12.80
C SER A 119 -22.16 -12.12 12.80
#